data_AF-A0A355BCV6-F1
#
_entry.id   AF-A0A355BCV6-F1
#
_cell.length_a   1.000
_cell.length_b   1.000
_cell.length_c   1.000
_cell.angle_alpha   90.00
_cell.angle_beta   90.00
_cell.angle_gamma   90.00
#
_symmetry.space_group_name_H-M   'P 1'
#
loop_
_entity.id
_entity.type
_entity.pdbx_description
1 polymer ?
#
loop_
_entity_poly.entity_id
_entity_poly.type
_entity_poly.pdbx_seq_one_letter_code
_entity_poly.pdbx_strand_id
1 'polypeptide(L)'
;IIYKSGFREESDYLFLVTLFGKENLFHITRDEMYDMYSNVFSIAPDVVVSEQKFTRLNQWLRLNGFIVEEVPYSEIGKQEGLLRCSTLPLIRD
;
A
#
# COMPACT_ATOMS: atom_id res chain seq x y z
N ILE A 1 0.81 -2.20 -4.64
CA ILE A 1 1.94 -1.56 -3.93
C ILE A 1 2.92 -2.66 -3.54
N ILE A 2 4.18 -2.59 -4.00
CA ILE A 2 5.10 -3.74 -3.95
C ILE A 2 6.55 -3.32 -3.77
N TYR A 3 7.33 -4.08 -2.99
CA TYR A 3 8.79 -3.93 -2.88
C TYR A 3 9.49 -5.18 -3.43
N LYS A 4 10.24 -5.04 -4.54
CA LYS A 4 10.87 -6.19 -5.23
C LYS A 4 11.77 -7.01 -4.30
N SER A 5 12.60 -6.35 -3.48
CA SER A 5 13.52 -7.05 -2.58
C SER A 5 12.84 -7.57 -1.30
N GLY A 6 11.52 -7.41 -1.17
CA GLY A 6 10.72 -8.03 -0.11
C GLY A 6 10.30 -9.48 -0.41
N PHE A 7 10.53 -9.95 -1.64
CA PHE A 7 10.24 -11.33 -2.03
C PHE A 7 11.45 -12.22 -1.76
N ARG A 8 11.18 -13.42 -1.27
CA ARG A 8 12.21 -14.44 -1.08
C ARG A 8 12.70 -14.99 -2.43
N GLU A 9 11.76 -15.33 -3.30
CA GLU A 9 12.04 -15.90 -4.62
C GLU A 9 11.68 -14.88 -5.72
N GLU A 10 12.58 -14.65 -6.68
CA GLU A 10 12.34 -13.66 -7.76
C GLU A 10 11.15 -14.06 -8.66
N SER A 11 10.87 -15.36 -8.77
CA SER A 11 9.72 -15.89 -9.51
C SER A 11 8.39 -15.36 -8.99
N ASP A 12 8.25 -15.16 -7.67
CA ASP A 12 7.02 -14.68 -7.05
C ASP A 12 6.76 -13.22 -7.41
N TYR A 13 7.83 -12.41 -7.43
CA TYR A 13 7.77 -11.03 -7.92
C TYR A 13 7.39 -11.00 -9.40
N LEU A 14 8.05 -11.81 -10.23
CA LEU A 14 7.78 -11.85 -11.67
C LEU A 14 6.36 -12.29 -11.99
N PHE A 15 5.82 -13.26 -11.23
CA PHE A 15 4.42 -13.68 -11.35
C PHE A 15 3.46 -12.50 -11.16
N LEU A 16 3.66 -11.66 -10.15
CA LEU A 16 2.80 -10.49 -9.91
C LEU A 16 2.95 -9.43 -11.00
N VAL A 17 4.17 -9.23 -11.53
CA VAL A 17 4.39 -8.33 -12.68
C VAL A 17 3.65 -8.84 -13.92
N THR A 18 3.69 -10.13 -14.19
CA THR A 18 2.96 -10.74 -15.32
C THR A 18 1.45 -10.67 -15.12
N LEU A 19 0.96 -10.89 -13.90
CA LEU A 19 -0.46 -10.93 -13.60
C LEU A 19 -1.11 -9.55 -13.66
N PHE A 20 -0.48 -8.54 -13.07
CA PHE A 20 -1.07 -7.20 -12.94
C PHE A 20 -0.61 -6.22 -14.01
N GLY A 21 0.50 -6.47 -14.70
CA GLY A 21 1.15 -5.46 -15.53
C GLY A 21 1.97 -4.48 -14.69
N LYS A 22 3.11 -4.03 -15.22
CA LYS A 22 4.06 -3.20 -14.46
C LYS A 22 3.48 -1.81 -14.13
N GLU A 23 2.62 -1.30 -15.00
CA GLU A 23 1.91 -0.03 -14.89
C GLU A 23 0.89 0.00 -13.74
N ASN A 24 0.30 -1.16 -13.40
CA ASN A 24 -0.64 -1.29 -12.29
C ASN A 24 0.06 -1.62 -10.95
N LEU A 25 1.39 -1.66 -10.95
CA LEU A 25 2.21 -1.89 -9.76
C LEU A 25 2.91 -0.61 -9.33
N PHE A 26 2.56 -0.12 -8.15
CA PHE A 26 3.35 0.90 -7.48
C PHE A 26 4.56 0.29 -6.77
N HIS A 27 5.74 0.39 -7.38
CA HIS A 27 7.00 -0.02 -6.77
C HIS A 27 7.45 1.01 -5.73
N ILE A 28 7.64 0.56 -4.50
CA ILE A 28 8.15 1.38 -3.40
C ILE A 28 9.68 1.26 -3.30
N THR A 29 10.32 2.29 -2.78
CA THR A 29 11.76 2.28 -2.47
C THR A 29 12.03 1.50 -1.18
N ARG A 30 13.31 1.34 -0.83
CA ARG A 30 13.68 0.74 0.47
C ARG A 30 13.18 1.60 1.63
N ASP A 31 13.34 2.92 1.55
CA ASP A 31 12.95 3.83 2.63
C ASP A 31 11.42 3.84 2.81
N GLU A 32 10.67 3.87 1.71
CA GLU A 32 9.21 3.78 1.74
C GLU A 32 8.70 2.42 2.26
N MET A 33 9.46 1.35 2.04
CA MET A 33 9.19 0.04 2.62
C MET A 33 9.40 0.04 4.14
N TYR A 34 10.47 0.68 4.63
CA TYR A 34 10.68 0.87 6.07
C TYR A 34 9.59 1.73 6.70
N ASP A 35 9.11 2.75 5.99
CA ASP A 35 7.97 3.58 6.40
C ASP A 35 6.62 2.88 6.18
N MET A 36 6.61 1.61 5.74
CA MET A 36 5.41 0.79 5.57
C MET A 36 4.38 1.35 4.58
N TYR A 37 4.83 1.93 3.45
CA TYR A 37 3.94 2.47 2.40
C TYR A 37 2.91 1.44 1.86
N SER A 38 3.19 0.15 1.94
CA SER A 38 2.27 -0.91 1.52
C SER A 38 1.09 -1.12 2.49
N ASN A 39 1.12 -0.51 3.66
CA ASN A 39 0.21 -0.76 4.76
C ASN A 39 -1.00 0.20 4.74
N VAL A 40 -1.75 0.16 3.64
CA VAL A 40 -3.00 0.91 3.43
C VAL A 40 -4.23 0.02 3.66
N PHE A 41 -5.37 0.65 3.90
CA PHE A 41 -6.64 -0.02 4.18
C PHE A 41 -7.73 0.39 3.19
N SER A 42 -8.22 -0.56 2.39
CA SER A 42 -9.33 -0.34 1.46
C SER A 42 -10.66 -0.53 2.19
N ILE A 43 -11.57 0.44 2.06
CA ILE A 43 -12.92 0.42 2.67
C ILE A 43 -14.04 0.29 1.64
N ALA A 44 -13.73 0.51 0.37
CA ALA A 44 -14.61 0.28 -0.77
C ALA A 44 -13.75 -0.09 -2.01
N PRO A 45 -14.34 -0.52 -3.14
CA PRO A 45 -13.60 -0.81 -4.37
C PRO A 45 -12.74 0.36 -4.86
N ASP A 46 -13.18 1.59 -4.65
CA ASP A 46 -12.57 2.83 -5.11
C ASP A 46 -12.09 3.74 -3.96
N VAL A 47 -12.25 3.35 -2.69
CA VAL A 47 -11.86 4.16 -1.54
C VAL A 47 -10.77 3.49 -0.70
N VAL A 48 -9.65 4.20 -0.53
CA VAL A 48 -8.48 3.76 0.24
C VAL A 48 -8.15 4.75 1.33
N VAL A 49 -8.00 4.26 2.57
CA VAL A 49 -7.46 4.99 3.70
C VAL A 49 -5.94 4.84 3.71
N SER A 50 -5.23 5.96 3.77
CA SER A 50 -3.77 6.03 3.72
C SER A 50 -3.21 7.03 4.72
N GLU A 51 -1.95 6.88 5.09
CA GLU A 51 -1.22 7.88 5.89
C GLU A 51 -1.01 9.15 5.07
N GLN A 52 -1.29 10.32 5.65
CA GLN A 52 -1.17 11.62 4.96
C GLN A 52 0.27 11.91 4.47
N LYS A 53 1.29 11.39 5.16
CA LYS A 53 2.70 11.58 4.78
C LYS A 53 3.12 10.79 3.54
N PHE A 54 2.33 9.81 3.07
CA PHE A 54 2.65 8.98 1.92
C PHE A 54 2.36 9.70 0.58
N THR A 55 2.87 10.92 0.42
CA THR A 55 2.49 11.85 -0.65
C THR A 55 2.62 11.24 -2.06
N ARG A 56 3.71 10.52 -2.34
CA ARG A 56 3.92 9.85 -3.64
C ARG A 56 2.90 8.74 -3.91
N LEU A 57 2.61 7.93 -2.90
CA LEU A 57 1.62 6.86 -3.01
C LEU A 57 0.21 7.44 -3.14
N ASN A 58 -0.15 8.43 -2.32
CA ASN A 58 -1.46 9.06 -2.33
C ASN A 58 -1.73 9.73 -3.68
N GLN A 59 -0.72 10.39 -4.26
CA GLN A 59 -0.82 10.95 -5.61
C GLN A 59 -1.02 9.86 -6.67
N TRP A 60 -0.25 8.76 -6.60
CA TRP A 60 -0.39 7.66 -7.55
C TRP A 60 -1.77 7.00 -7.47
N LEU A 61 -2.30 6.76 -6.26
CA LEU A 61 -3.64 6.21 -6.06
C LEU A 61 -4.72 7.12 -6.68
N ARG A 62 -4.65 8.44 -6.46
CA ARG A 62 -5.57 9.41 -7.07
C ARG A 62 -5.51 9.40 -8.59
N LEU A 63 -4.30 9.33 -9.16
CA LEU A 63 -4.12 9.24 -10.62
C LEU A 63 -4.70 7.94 -11.20
N ASN A 64 -4.81 6.88 -10.40
CA ASN A 64 -5.44 5.62 -10.78
C ASN A 64 -6.95 5.56 -10.44
N GLY A 65 -7.57 6.71 -10.11
CA GLY A 65 -9.02 6.81 -9.92
C GLY A 65 -9.53 6.44 -8.53
N PHE A 66 -8.64 6.24 -7.55
CA PHE A 66 -9.05 6.02 -6.16
C PHE A 66 -9.36 7.33 -5.44
N ILE A 67 -10.37 7.30 -4.58
CA ILE A 67 -10.58 8.26 -3.50
C ILE A 67 -9.60 7.89 -2.38
N VAL A 68 -8.77 8.85 -1.97
CA VAL A 68 -7.76 8.65 -0.91
C VAL A 68 -8.14 9.47 0.31
N GLU A 69 -8.59 8.76 1.36
CA GLU A 69 -8.84 9.29 2.69
C GLU A 69 -7.54 9.33 3.48
N GLU A 70 -6.97 10.52 3.66
CA GLU A 70 -5.70 10.71 4.36
C GLU A 70 -5.90 10.88 5.88
N VAL A 71 -5.17 10.11 6.67
CA VAL A 71 -5.24 10.14 8.15
C VAL A 71 -3.84 10.35 8.74
N PRO A 72 -3.67 11.20 9.77
CA PRO A 72 -2.43 11.27 10.53
C PRO A 72 -2.31 10.06 11.47
N TYR A 73 -1.66 9.00 11.01
CA TYR A 73 -1.50 7.70 11.66
C TYR A 73 -0.03 7.35 11.99
N SER A 74 0.91 8.27 11.73
CA SER A 74 2.36 8.04 11.83
C SER A 74 2.87 7.68 13.24
N GLU A 75 2.10 7.97 14.28
CA GLU A 75 2.45 7.60 15.66
C GLU A 75 2.35 6.09 15.91
N ILE A 76 1.44 5.41 15.22
CA ILE A 76 1.26 3.96 15.32
C ILE A 76 2.36 3.21 14.55
N GLY A 77 2.88 3.80 13.47
CA GLY A 77 4.02 3.26 12.72
C GLY A 77 5.29 3.03 13.56
N LYS A 78 5.44 3.74 14.68
CA LYS A 78 6.53 3.54 15.66
C LYS A 78 6.47 2.17 16.36
N GLN A 79 5.32 1.50 16.33
CA GLN A 79 5.10 0.15 16.90
C GLN A 79 5.10 -0.94 15.83
N GLU A 80 5.71 -0.69 14.67
CA GLU A 80 5.81 -1.65 13.55
C GLU A 80 4.45 -2.09 12.97
N GLY A 81 3.40 -1.30 13.21
CA GLY A 81 2.06 -1.51 12.66
C GLY A 81 1.47 -0.22 12.06
N LEU A 82 0.69 -0.36 10.99
CA LEU A 82 -0.13 0.72 10.42
C LEU A 82 -1.55 0.19 10.18
N LEU A 83 -2.29 0.81 9.25
CA LEU A 83 -3.74 0.64 9.07
C LEU A 83 -4.18 -0.81 8.88
N ARG A 84 -3.49 -1.60 8.06
CA ARG A 84 -3.80 -3.03 7.84
C ARG A 84 -3.48 -3.89 9.06
N CYS A 85 -2.49 -3.49 9.86
CA CYS A 85 -2.12 -4.23 11.07
C CYS A 85 -3.06 -3.92 12.25
N SER A 86 -3.74 -2.77 12.23
CA SER A 86 -4.68 -2.34 13.27
C SER A 86 -6.15 -2.49 12.90
N THR A 87 -6.46 -3.06 11.73
CA THR A 87 -7.83 -3.30 11.26
C THR A 87 -8.06 -4.77 10.91
N LEU A 88 -9.26 -5.27 11.20
CA LEU A 88 -9.72 -6.60 10.83
C LEU A 88 -11.13 -6.51 10.25
N PRO A 89 -11.28 -6.37 8.92
CA PRO A 89 -12.60 -6.33 8.31
C PRO A 89 -13.25 -7.70 8.42
N LEU A 90 -14.43 -7.72 9.06
CA LEU A 90 -15.19 -8.94 9.31
C LEU A 90 -16.06 -9.34 8.10
N ILE A 91 -16.39 -8.38 7.24
CA ILE A 91 -17.25 -8.55 6.06
C ILE A 91 -16.64 -7.75 4.91
N ARG A 92 -16.64 -8.34 3.71
CA ARG A 92 -16.15 -7.74 2.46
C ARG A 92 -17.01 -8.27 1.31
N ASP A 93 -18.19 -7.68 1.14
CA ASP A 93 -19.12 -7.98 0.04
C ASP A 93 -19.16 -6.81 -0.95
#